data_AF-A0A7Y3L0N0-F1
#
_entry.id   AF-A0A7Y3L0N0-F1
#
_cell.length_a   1.000
_cell.length_b   1.000
_cell.length_c   1.000
_cell.angle_alpha   90.00
_cell.angle_beta   90.00
_cell.angle_gamma   90.00
#
_symmetry.space_group_name_H-M   'P 1'
#
loop_
_entity.id
_entity.type
_entity.pdbx_description
1 polymer ?
#
loop_
_entity_poly.entity_id
_entity_poly.type
_entity_poly.pdbx_seq_one_letter_code
_entity_poly.pdbx_strand_id
1 'polypeptide(L)'
;MTKTNTGRARVALAAAGAALLLTVSAFAQSTDADFAAALGRVSAQAAQSAAVQRRTAAVSVPEMLAARVEPDLSFTPGHLCSASDPNFDGYRYPEQIAHCRRNVTEQMKATIAAHYGIARSDWGNYEFDHLIPLAIGGDSSIDNLWPQPHGNPDGSQGKDRLEDQLYHEMVAGSVTQAAAVQQIFAWFNPAAAASGGALAAR
;
A
#
# COMPACT_ATOMS: atom_id res chain seq x y z
N MET A 1 42.03 -21.07 39.03
CA MET A 1 42.03 -19.95 40.00
C MET A 1 40.60 -19.45 40.14
N THR A 2 39.88 -19.97 41.13
CA THR A 2 38.52 -19.58 41.49
C THR A 2 38.59 -18.44 42.52
N LYS A 3 37.77 -17.39 42.35
CA LYS A 3 37.46 -16.45 43.42
C LYS A 3 35.96 -16.20 43.45
N THR A 4 35.31 -16.94 44.33
CA THR A 4 34.05 -16.59 44.95
C THR A 4 34.25 -15.35 45.82
N ASN A 5 33.24 -14.48 45.91
CA ASN A 5 33.05 -13.74 47.15
C ASN A 5 31.56 -13.54 47.45
N THR A 6 31.23 -13.86 48.69
CA THR A 6 29.91 -14.04 49.27
C THR A 6 29.76 -12.96 50.32
N GLY A 7 28.65 -12.22 50.33
CA GLY A 7 28.35 -11.25 51.38
C GLY A 7 26.91 -11.38 51.86
N ARG A 8 26.71 -12.13 52.96
CA ARG A 8 25.49 -12.15 53.77
C ARG A 8 25.73 -11.35 55.05
N ALA A 9 24.66 -10.72 55.57
CA ALA A 9 24.20 -10.69 56.99
C ALA A 9 23.64 -9.30 57.37
N ARG A 10 22.69 -9.09 58.29
CA ARG A 10 21.68 -9.85 59.08
C ARG A 10 20.82 -8.75 59.79
N VAL A 11 19.49 -8.82 59.77
CA VAL A 11 18.55 -9.12 60.89
C VAL A 11 18.45 -8.10 62.05
N ALA A 12 17.22 -7.62 62.32
CA ALA A 12 16.54 -7.51 63.64
C ALA A 12 15.03 -7.22 63.39
N LEU A 13 14.06 -8.11 63.71
CA LEU A 13 13.33 -8.35 64.99
C LEU A 13 12.66 -7.07 65.56
N ALA A 14 11.45 -7.02 66.14
CA ALA A 14 10.32 -7.93 66.45
C ALA A 14 9.15 -7.00 66.94
N ALA A 15 7.88 -7.16 66.55
CA ALA A 15 6.79 -7.95 67.16
C ALA A 15 5.90 -7.27 68.23
N ALA A 16 4.62 -7.70 68.22
CA ALA A 16 3.50 -7.58 69.20
C ALA A 16 2.58 -6.33 69.10
N GLY A 17 1.25 -6.40 69.15
CA GLY A 17 0.27 -7.48 69.48
C GLY A 17 -1.15 -7.08 69.00
N ALA A 18 -2.04 -8.05 68.67
CA ALA A 18 -3.23 -8.51 69.42
C ALA A 18 -4.31 -7.42 69.70
N ALA A 19 -5.63 -7.62 69.60
CA ALA A 19 -6.53 -8.66 69.10
C ALA A 19 -7.97 -8.07 68.98
N LEU A 20 -8.72 -8.57 67.99
CA LEU A 20 -10.18 -8.80 67.85
C LEU A 20 -11.21 -8.14 68.81
N LEU A 21 -12.29 -7.54 68.27
CA LEU A 21 -13.70 -7.99 68.42
C LEU A 21 -14.73 -7.10 67.69
N LEU A 22 -15.82 -7.75 67.25
CA LEU A 22 -16.88 -7.36 66.32
C LEU A 22 -17.95 -6.41 66.91
N THR A 23 -18.69 -5.69 66.05
CA THR A 23 -20.18 -5.76 65.97
C THR A 23 -20.71 -5.07 64.70
N VAL A 24 -21.87 -5.53 64.23
CA VAL A 24 -22.60 -5.10 63.02
C VAL A 24 -23.88 -4.36 63.45
N SER A 25 -24.33 -3.44 62.59
CA SER A 25 -25.71 -2.95 62.36
C SER A 25 -26.22 -1.74 63.15
N ALA A 26 -26.48 -0.65 62.41
CA ALA A 26 -27.79 0.05 62.44
C ALA A 26 -28.00 0.90 61.18
N PHE A 27 -29.18 0.76 60.60
CA PHE A 27 -29.69 1.38 59.36
C PHE A 27 -30.35 2.74 59.60
N ALA A 28 -30.34 3.59 58.56
CA ALA A 28 -31.29 4.66 58.18
C ALA A 28 -31.29 5.95 59.05
N GLN A 29 -31.53 7.17 58.54
CA GLN A 29 -32.48 7.59 57.49
C GLN A 29 -31.99 8.82 56.71
N SER A 30 -32.23 8.79 55.39
CA SER A 30 -32.14 9.86 54.41
C SER A 30 -33.39 10.74 54.44
N THR A 31 -33.25 12.06 54.31
CA THR A 31 -34.38 12.99 54.10
C THR A 31 -34.55 13.34 52.62
N ASP A 32 -35.78 13.24 52.14
CA ASP A 32 -36.23 13.30 50.74
C ASP A 32 -36.06 14.64 49.98
N ALA A 33 -35.29 15.60 50.50
CA ALA A 33 -35.15 16.92 49.88
C ALA A 33 -34.05 16.99 48.80
N ASP A 34 -33.07 16.09 48.81
CA ASP A 34 -31.88 16.19 47.95
C ASP A 34 -32.04 15.54 46.57
N PHE A 35 -33.02 14.64 46.39
CA PHE A 35 -33.18 13.91 45.12
C PHE A 35 -33.88 14.75 44.03
N ALA A 36 -34.77 15.68 44.41
CA ALA A 36 -35.46 16.55 43.46
C ALA A 36 -34.51 17.62 42.86
N ALA A 37 -33.54 18.10 43.64
CA ALA A 37 -32.54 19.07 43.17
C ALA A 37 -31.51 18.44 42.21
N ALA A 38 -31.26 17.13 42.33
CA ALA A 38 -30.34 16.40 41.45
C ALA A 38 -30.93 16.17 40.05
N LEU A 39 -32.24 15.92 39.93
CA LEU A 39 -32.90 15.67 38.65
C LEU A 39 -33.11 16.94 37.81
N GLY A 40 -33.21 18.12 38.43
CA GLY A 40 -33.32 19.39 37.71
C GLY A 40 -32.02 19.86 37.02
N ARG A 41 -30.85 19.37 37.46
CA ARG A 41 -29.54 19.75 36.87
C ARG A 41 -29.09 18.84 35.74
N VAL A 42 -29.67 17.65 35.58
CA VAL A 42 -29.34 16.74 34.47
C VAL A 42 -30.04 17.18 33.17
N SER A 43 -31.22 17.82 33.25
CA SER A 43 -31.98 18.25 32.06
C SER A 43 -31.45 19.52 31.39
N ALA A 44 -30.67 20.37 32.09
CA ALA A 44 -30.11 21.60 31.50
C ALA A 44 -28.76 21.39 30.80
N GLN A 45 -28.01 20.33 31.14
CA GLN A 45 -26.72 20.02 30.51
C GLN A 45 -26.89 19.32 29.14
N ALA A 46 -28.01 18.64 28.90
CA ALA A 46 -28.29 17.94 27.64
C ALA A 46 -28.68 18.87 26.48
N ALA A 47 -29.13 20.09 26.76
CA ALA A 47 -29.58 21.03 25.72
C ALA A 47 -28.47 21.90 25.12
N GLN A 48 -27.27 21.93 25.72
CA GLN A 48 -26.16 22.78 25.25
C GLN A 48 -25.09 22.03 24.41
N SER A 49 -25.21 20.72 24.21
CA SER A 49 -24.34 19.96 23.29
C SER A 49 -24.87 19.83 21.86
N ALA A 50 -26.06 20.36 21.55
CA ALA A 50 -26.66 20.24 20.21
C ALA A 50 -26.35 21.42 19.26
N ALA A 51 -25.69 22.49 19.73
CA ALA A 51 -25.54 23.73 18.96
C ALA A 51 -24.08 24.08 18.54
N VAL A 52 -23.08 23.23 18.84
CA VAL A 52 -21.64 23.53 18.56
C VAL A 52 -20.95 22.48 17.65
N GLN A 53 -21.69 21.54 17.06
CA GLN A 53 -21.16 20.71 15.96
C GLN A 53 -22.00 20.83 14.68
N ARG A 54 -22.07 22.05 14.12
CA ARG A 54 -21.83 22.18 12.67
C ARG A 54 -20.32 22.23 12.45
N ARG A 55 -19.64 21.14 12.79
CA ARG A 55 -18.48 20.76 12.00
C ARG A 55 -19.09 20.36 10.66
N THR A 56 -19.12 21.31 9.72
CA THR A 56 -18.76 20.93 8.37
C THR A 56 -17.47 20.16 8.56
N ALA A 57 -17.56 18.83 8.55
CA ALA A 57 -16.42 18.05 8.12
C ALA A 57 -16.14 18.64 6.74
N ALA A 58 -15.24 19.60 6.69
CA ALA A 58 -14.37 19.68 5.55
C ALA A 58 -13.91 18.24 5.43
N VAL A 59 -14.43 17.54 4.43
CA VAL A 59 -13.73 16.40 3.86
C VAL A 59 -12.38 17.02 3.55
N SER A 60 -11.45 16.93 4.49
CA SER A 60 -10.03 17.08 4.24
C SER A 60 -9.80 15.94 3.29
N VAL A 61 -9.85 16.28 1.99
CA VAL A 61 -9.69 15.35 0.87
C VAL A 61 -8.48 14.53 1.24
N PRO A 62 -8.63 13.27 1.70
CA PRO A 62 -7.48 12.44 1.91
C PRO A 62 -7.01 12.19 0.50
N GLU A 63 -5.89 12.82 0.13
CA GLU A 63 -4.93 12.19 -0.77
C GLU A 63 -5.61 11.56 -1.99
N MET A 64 -6.33 12.37 -2.76
CA MET A 64 -6.73 12.00 -4.12
C MET A 64 -5.46 12.06 -4.96
N LEU A 65 -4.52 11.13 -4.71
CA LEU A 65 -3.45 10.82 -5.65
C LEU A 65 -4.17 10.53 -6.97
N ALA A 66 -3.87 11.30 -8.00
CA ALA A 66 -4.35 11.04 -9.34
C ALA A 66 -3.93 9.61 -9.71
N ALA A 67 -4.86 8.67 -9.61
CA ALA A 67 -4.61 7.29 -9.99
C ALA A 67 -4.26 7.30 -11.48
N ARG A 68 -3.15 6.65 -11.84
CA ARG A 68 -2.78 6.47 -13.23
C ARG A 68 -3.79 5.52 -13.86
N VAL A 69 -4.03 5.65 -15.16
CA VAL A 69 -4.86 4.66 -15.86
C VAL A 69 -4.09 3.34 -15.87
N GLU A 70 -4.69 2.30 -15.28
CA GLU A 70 -4.11 0.97 -15.16
C GLU A 70 -4.59 0.05 -16.29
N PRO A 71 -3.78 -0.94 -16.73
CA PRO A 71 -4.25 -1.99 -17.62
C PRO A 71 -5.30 -2.86 -16.94
N ASP A 72 -6.22 -3.42 -17.72
CA ASP A 72 -7.07 -4.49 -17.22
C ASP A 72 -6.27 -5.79 -17.18
N LEU A 73 -5.88 -6.23 -15.99
CA LEU A 73 -5.04 -7.43 -15.79
C LEU A 73 -5.73 -8.74 -16.22
N SER A 74 -7.05 -8.73 -16.48
CA SER A 74 -7.71 -9.88 -17.09
C SER A 74 -7.42 -10.01 -18.59
N PHE A 75 -7.07 -8.91 -19.26
CA PHE A 75 -6.64 -8.88 -20.67
C PHE A 75 -5.13 -8.74 -20.84
N THR A 76 -4.48 -8.04 -19.92
CA THR A 76 -3.05 -7.74 -19.96
C THR A 76 -2.42 -8.10 -18.61
N PRO A 77 -2.31 -9.40 -18.26
CA PRO A 77 -1.66 -9.83 -17.02
C PRO A 77 -0.14 -9.53 -16.98
N GLY A 78 0.47 -9.29 -18.15
CA GLY A 78 1.91 -9.16 -18.32
C GLY A 78 2.56 -10.49 -18.66
N HIS A 79 3.57 -10.46 -19.54
CA HIS A 79 4.29 -11.66 -19.97
C HIS A 79 5.78 -11.36 -20.18
N LEU A 80 6.62 -12.30 -19.73
CA LEU A 80 8.08 -12.22 -19.83
C LEU A 80 8.55 -12.93 -21.09
N CYS A 81 9.62 -12.41 -21.68
CA CYS A 81 10.34 -13.08 -22.73
C CYS A 81 10.99 -14.37 -22.21
N SER A 82 11.06 -15.36 -23.09
CA SER A 82 11.71 -16.65 -22.89
C SER A 82 12.62 -16.98 -24.08
N ALA A 83 13.56 -17.90 -23.87
CA ALA A 83 14.43 -18.39 -24.95
C ALA A 83 13.69 -19.18 -26.04
N SER A 84 12.43 -19.59 -25.78
CA SER A 84 11.56 -20.25 -26.76
C SER A 84 10.77 -19.29 -27.63
N ASP A 85 10.77 -18.00 -27.33
CA ASP A 85 9.99 -17.03 -28.09
C ASP A 85 10.58 -16.78 -29.48
N PRO A 86 9.74 -16.64 -30.51
CA PRO A 86 10.20 -16.50 -31.91
C PRO A 86 11.01 -15.22 -32.15
N ASN A 87 10.85 -14.22 -31.29
CA ASN A 87 11.55 -12.93 -31.32
C ASN A 87 12.66 -12.82 -30.27
N PHE A 88 13.00 -13.90 -29.55
CA PHE A 88 14.17 -13.95 -28.67
C PHE A 88 15.43 -13.51 -29.45
N ASP A 89 16.23 -12.63 -28.85
CA ASP A 89 17.47 -12.11 -29.45
C ASP A 89 18.71 -12.24 -28.56
N GLY A 90 18.56 -12.83 -27.38
CA GLY A 90 19.67 -13.15 -26.50
C GLY A 90 19.36 -12.90 -25.03
N TYR A 91 20.38 -13.09 -24.22
CA TYR A 91 20.34 -12.78 -22.79
C TYR A 91 20.97 -11.41 -22.54
N ARG A 92 20.40 -10.64 -21.64
CA ARG A 92 20.88 -9.33 -21.21
C ARG A 92 21.11 -9.30 -19.70
N TYR A 93 21.82 -8.27 -19.27
CA TYR A 93 22.11 -7.96 -17.87
C TYR A 93 22.97 -9.03 -17.16
N PRO A 94 23.52 -8.70 -15.98
CA PRO A 94 24.25 -9.68 -15.17
C PRO A 94 23.41 -10.91 -14.80
N GLU A 95 22.09 -10.75 -14.65
CA GLU A 95 21.15 -11.83 -14.28
C GLU A 95 20.83 -12.79 -15.46
N GLN A 96 21.36 -12.55 -16.66
CA GLN A 96 21.09 -13.38 -17.85
C GLN A 96 19.59 -13.50 -18.16
N ILE A 97 18.93 -12.35 -18.26
CA ILE A 97 17.50 -12.23 -18.56
C ILE A 97 17.26 -12.40 -20.05
N ALA A 98 16.29 -13.23 -20.44
CA ALA A 98 15.89 -13.36 -21.84
C ALA A 98 15.31 -12.04 -22.37
N HIS A 99 15.75 -11.63 -23.55
CA HIS A 99 15.28 -10.43 -24.22
C HIS A 99 14.68 -10.77 -25.59
N CYS A 100 13.60 -10.07 -25.92
CA CYS A 100 12.83 -10.26 -27.13
C CYS A 100 12.79 -8.96 -27.93
N ARG A 101 12.96 -9.04 -29.25
CA ARG A 101 12.77 -7.89 -30.14
C ARG A 101 11.30 -7.48 -30.17
N ARG A 102 11.04 -6.18 -30.32
CA ARG A 102 9.67 -5.67 -30.51
C ARG A 102 9.03 -6.32 -31.73
N ASN A 103 7.83 -6.87 -31.55
CA ASN A 103 7.00 -7.42 -32.61
C ASN A 103 5.52 -7.09 -32.36
N VAL A 104 5.12 -5.85 -32.63
CA VAL A 104 3.74 -5.39 -32.44
C VAL A 104 3.10 -5.13 -33.80
N THR A 105 2.22 -6.04 -34.23
CA THR A 105 1.55 -5.95 -35.54
C THR A 105 0.25 -5.13 -35.45
N GLU A 106 -0.21 -4.59 -36.58
CA GLU A 106 -1.52 -3.93 -36.66
C GLU A 106 -2.68 -4.86 -36.28
N GLN A 107 -2.57 -6.16 -36.58
CA GLN A 107 -3.57 -7.16 -36.18
C GLN A 107 -3.64 -7.30 -34.67
N MET A 108 -2.50 -7.33 -33.98
CA MET A 108 -2.47 -7.39 -32.52
C MET A 108 -3.11 -6.14 -31.90
N LYS A 109 -2.77 -4.95 -32.40
CA LYS A 109 -3.41 -3.70 -31.95
C LYS A 109 -4.93 -3.75 -32.13
N ALA A 110 -5.41 -4.31 -33.24
CA ALA A 110 -6.83 -4.50 -33.48
C ALA A 110 -7.49 -5.43 -32.47
N THR A 111 -6.87 -6.56 -32.16
CA THR A 111 -7.34 -7.49 -31.12
C THR A 111 -7.39 -6.81 -29.76
N ILE A 112 -6.33 -6.12 -29.37
CA ILE A 112 -6.24 -5.42 -28.08
C ILE A 112 -7.30 -4.32 -27.99
N ALA A 113 -7.42 -3.48 -29.01
CA ALA A 113 -8.42 -2.41 -29.04
C ALA A 113 -9.85 -2.96 -28.90
N ALA A 114 -10.14 -4.11 -29.51
CA ALA A 114 -11.43 -4.77 -29.39
C ALA A 114 -11.70 -5.25 -27.96
N HIS A 115 -10.71 -5.83 -27.27
CA HIS A 115 -10.84 -6.24 -25.85
C HIS A 115 -11.13 -5.05 -24.93
N TYR A 116 -10.49 -3.90 -25.21
CA TYR A 116 -10.64 -2.68 -24.43
C TYR A 116 -11.81 -1.78 -24.89
N GLY A 117 -12.57 -2.18 -25.92
CA GLY A 117 -13.70 -1.41 -26.43
C GLY A 117 -13.32 -0.07 -27.10
N ILE A 118 -12.10 0.05 -27.62
CA ILE A 118 -11.56 1.28 -28.21
C ILE A 118 -11.83 1.31 -29.72
N ALA A 119 -12.54 2.34 -30.18
CA ALA A 119 -12.79 2.54 -31.60
C ALA A 119 -11.51 2.88 -32.36
N ARG A 120 -11.42 2.47 -33.63
CA ARG A 120 -10.23 2.77 -34.46
C ARG A 120 -9.97 4.27 -34.65
N SER A 121 -11.01 5.10 -34.59
CA SER A 121 -10.89 6.56 -34.59
C SER A 121 -10.09 7.10 -33.40
N ASP A 122 -10.08 6.38 -32.28
CA ASP A 122 -9.54 6.86 -31.02
C ASP A 122 -8.13 6.33 -30.76
N TRP A 123 -7.59 5.50 -31.66
CA TRP A 123 -6.25 4.91 -31.51
C TRP A 123 -5.15 5.94 -31.34
N GLY A 124 -5.29 7.14 -31.92
CA GLY A 124 -4.31 8.21 -31.77
C GLY A 124 -4.19 8.78 -30.36
N ASN A 125 -5.09 8.40 -29.43
CA ASN A 125 -5.01 8.76 -28.02
C ASN A 125 -4.19 7.75 -27.19
N TYR A 126 -3.79 6.63 -27.79
CA TYR A 126 -3.15 5.52 -27.08
C TYR A 126 -1.87 5.05 -27.78
N GLU A 127 -0.92 4.65 -26.95
CA GLU A 127 0.18 3.79 -27.35
C GLU A 127 -0.19 2.33 -27.07
N PHE A 128 -0.08 1.47 -28.08
CA PHE A 128 -0.20 0.02 -27.83
C PHE A 128 1.13 -0.48 -27.31
N ASP A 129 1.23 -0.49 -25.99
CA ASP A 129 2.49 -0.61 -25.29
C ASP A 129 2.51 -1.76 -24.31
N HIS A 130 3.72 -2.11 -23.90
CA HIS A 130 4.03 -3.25 -23.06
C HIS A 130 3.71 -2.96 -21.59
N LEU A 131 2.94 -3.83 -20.93
CA LEU A 131 2.80 -3.76 -19.47
C LEU A 131 4.16 -3.99 -18.82
N ILE A 132 4.79 -5.13 -19.08
CA ILE A 132 6.19 -5.38 -18.75
C ILE A 132 7.06 -4.94 -19.94
N PRO A 133 7.86 -3.88 -19.82
CA PRO A 133 8.67 -3.36 -20.92
C PRO A 133 9.65 -4.38 -21.47
N LEU A 134 9.90 -4.35 -22.79
CA LEU A 134 10.98 -5.14 -23.41
C LEU A 134 12.33 -4.87 -22.76
N ALA A 135 12.58 -3.61 -22.37
CA ALA A 135 13.81 -3.20 -21.69
C ALA A 135 14.06 -3.97 -20.40
N ILE A 136 13.03 -4.47 -19.71
CA ILE A 136 13.20 -5.27 -18.49
C ILE A 136 12.87 -6.76 -18.71
N GLY A 137 12.84 -7.20 -19.97
CA GLY A 137 12.64 -8.61 -20.35
C GLY A 137 11.19 -9.03 -20.53
N GLY A 138 10.26 -8.09 -20.75
CA GLY A 138 8.93 -8.41 -21.27
C GLY A 138 8.95 -8.87 -22.73
N ASP A 139 7.83 -9.38 -23.23
CA ASP A 139 7.66 -9.79 -24.63
C ASP A 139 6.62 -8.96 -25.39
N SER A 140 6.35 -9.28 -26.65
CA SER A 140 5.29 -8.62 -27.45
C SER A 140 4.00 -9.46 -27.54
N SER A 141 3.68 -10.32 -26.57
CA SER A 141 2.43 -11.06 -26.59
C SER A 141 1.21 -10.14 -26.39
N ILE A 142 0.03 -10.60 -26.78
CA ILE A 142 -1.24 -9.88 -26.50
C ILE A 142 -1.42 -9.71 -24.99
N ASP A 143 -1.03 -10.71 -24.20
CA ASP A 143 -1.14 -10.73 -22.74
C ASP A 143 -0.20 -9.70 -22.06
N ASN A 144 0.77 -9.15 -22.79
CA ASN A 144 1.66 -8.10 -22.32
C ASN A 144 1.42 -6.75 -22.98
N LEU A 145 0.44 -6.61 -23.88
CA LEU A 145 0.15 -5.34 -24.56
C LEU A 145 -1.19 -4.76 -24.13
N TRP A 146 -1.25 -3.45 -24.00
CA TRP A 146 -2.48 -2.72 -23.66
C TRP A 146 -2.50 -1.35 -24.33
N PRO A 147 -3.68 -0.72 -24.49
CA PRO A 147 -3.79 0.63 -25.00
C PRO A 147 -3.49 1.63 -23.88
N GLN A 148 -2.22 2.03 -23.76
CA GLN A 148 -1.77 2.99 -22.77
C GLN A 148 -2.11 4.42 -23.21
N PRO A 149 -2.87 5.20 -22.41
CA PRO A 149 -3.13 6.59 -22.75
C PRO A 149 -1.84 7.40 -22.84
N HIS A 150 -1.76 8.26 -23.85
CA HIS A 150 -0.68 9.24 -23.93
C HIS A 150 -0.78 10.25 -22.77
N GLY A 151 0.36 10.73 -22.28
CA GLY A 151 0.39 11.84 -21.35
C GLY A 151 1.53 11.79 -20.32
N ASN A 152 1.64 12.87 -19.57
CA ASN A 152 2.63 13.10 -18.52
C ASN A 152 1.93 13.83 -17.36
N PRO A 153 2.15 13.46 -16.08
CA PRO A 153 3.00 12.38 -15.61
C PRO A 153 2.35 11.02 -15.66
N ASP A 154 1.04 10.90 -15.88
CA ASP A 154 0.30 9.66 -15.56
C ASP A 154 0.00 8.76 -16.77
N GLY A 155 0.51 9.10 -17.95
CA GLY A 155 0.38 8.32 -19.20
C GLY A 155 1.71 7.74 -19.68
N SER A 156 1.80 7.42 -20.99
CA SER A 156 2.97 6.79 -21.61
C SER A 156 4.31 7.46 -21.26
N GLN A 157 4.41 8.77 -21.43
CA GLN A 157 5.64 9.52 -21.15
C GLN A 157 6.10 9.45 -19.69
N GLY A 158 5.17 9.18 -18.76
CA GLY A 158 5.48 8.96 -17.36
C GLY A 158 6.05 7.58 -17.08
N LYS A 159 5.51 6.56 -17.74
CA LYS A 159 5.99 5.19 -17.66
C LYS A 159 7.35 5.08 -18.34
N ASP A 160 7.54 5.68 -19.52
CA ASP A 160 8.81 5.72 -20.26
C ASP A 160 10.00 6.14 -19.37
N ARG A 161 9.80 7.14 -18.50
CA ARG A 161 10.86 7.59 -17.58
C ARG A 161 11.21 6.55 -16.53
N LEU A 162 10.22 5.83 -16.00
CA LEU A 162 10.47 4.72 -15.09
C LEU A 162 11.17 3.58 -15.83
N GLU A 163 10.76 3.27 -17.05
CA GLU A 163 11.39 2.22 -17.87
C GLU A 163 12.86 2.51 -18.16
N ASP A 164 13.18 3.75 -18.54
CA ASP A 164 14.54 4.19 -18.80
C ASP A 164 15.41 4.12 -17.54
N GLN A 165 14.87 4.53 -16.39
CA GLN A 165 15.53 4.37 -15.09
C GLN A 165 15.82 2.89 -14.78
N LEU A 166 14.80 2.03 -14.88
CA LEU A 166 14.94 0.59 -14.59
C LEU A 166 15.92 -0.09 -15.56
N TYR A 167 15.91 0.31 -16.83
CA TYR A 167 16.88 -0.16 -17.81
C TYR A 167 18.31 0.12 -17.34
N HIS A 168 18.62 1.35 -16.93
CA HIS A 168 19.95 1.72 -16.44
C HIS A 168 20.34 0.98 -15.16
N GLU A 169 19.41 0.82 -14.21
CA GLU A 169 19.64 0.04 -13.00
C GLU A 169 19.91 -1.44 -13.29
N MET A 170 19.19 -2.04 -14.26
CA MET A 170 19.42 -3.42 -14.69
C MET A 170 20.75 -3.58 -15.44
N VAL A 171 21.14 -2.61 -16.27
CA VAL A 171 22.48 -2.55 -16.90
C VAL A 171 23.57 -2.52 -15.83
N ALA A 172 23.38 -1.74 -14.77
CA ALA A 172 24.32 -1.67 -13.65
C ALA A 172 24.29 -2.91 -12.72
N GLY A 173 23.26 -3.76 -12.85
CA GLY A 173 23.02 -4.88 -11.93
C GLY A 173 22.60 -4.44 -10.52
N SER A 174 22.12 -3.20 -10.37
CA SER A 174 21.68 -2.66 -9.07
C SER A 174 20.23 -3.02 -8.74
N VAL A 175 19.45 -3.50 -9.70
CA VAL A 175 18.10 -4.03 -9.53
C VAL A 175 17.97 -5.38 -10.24
N THR A 176 17.22 -6.31 -9.64
CA THR A 176 16.88 -7.60 -10.28
C THR A 176 15.69 -7.42 -11.22
N GLN A 177 15.49 -8.34 -12.17
CA GLN A 177 14.30 -8.32 -13.02
C GLN A 177 13.02 -8.36 -12.18
N ALA A 178 12.96 -9.22 -11.17
CA ALA A 178 11.79 -9.34 -10.30
C ALA A 178 11.45 -8.00 -9.61
N ALA A 179 12.45 -7.28 -9.11
CA ALA A 179 12.24 -5.97 -8.48
C ALA A 179 11.84 -4.90 -9.51
N ALA A 180 12.41 -4.91 -10.71
CA ALA A 180 12.02 -4.00 -11.78
C ALA A 180 10.56 -4.21 -12.21
N VAL A 181 10.13 -5.47 -12.38
CA VAL A 181 8.74 -5.81 -12.67
C VAL A 181 7.81 -5.33 -11.56
N GLN A 182 8.17 -5.53 -10.29
CA GLN A 182 7.37 -5.01 -9.16
C GLN A 182 7.22 -3.48 -9.22
N GLN A 183 8.27 -2.75 -9.57
CA GLN A 183 8.21 -1.30 -9.73
C GLN A 183 7.27 -0.86 -10.86
N ILE A 184 7.23 -1.60 -11.97
CA ILE A 184 6.27 -1.37 -13.06
C ILE A 184 4.82 -1.53 -12.58
N PHE A 185 4.50 -2.62 -11.87
CA PHE A 185 3.15 -2.79 -11.33
C PHE A 185 2.80 -1.72 -10.28
N ALA A 186 3.78 -1.34 -9.45
CA ALA A 186 3.62 -0.30 -8.44
C ALA A 186 3.42 1.10 -9.04
N TRP A 187 3.86 1.35 -10.27
CA TRP A 187 3.71 2.64 -10.96
C TRP A 187 2.24 3.06 -11.04
N PHE A 188 1.36 2.09 -11.34
CA PHE A 188 -0.08 2.27 -11.50
C PHE A 188 -0.78 2.64 -10.18
N ASN A 189 -0.35 2.02 -9.08
CA ASN A 189 -0.86 2.25 -7.74
C ASN A 189 0.24 2.78 -6.78
N PRO A 190 0.64 4.06 -6.91
CA PRO A 190 1.69 4.65 -6.09
C PRO A 190 1.34 4.70 -4.59
N ALA A 191 0.05 4.74 -4.24
CA ALA A 191 -0.39 4.73 -2.84
C ALA A 191 -0.12 3.36 -2.17
N ALA A 192 -0.29 2.25 -2.90
CA ALA A 192 0.08 0.93 -2.40
C ALA A 192 1.59 0.80 -2.19
N ALA A 193 2.41 1.37 -3.08
CA ALA A 193 3.87 1.35 -2.97
C ALA A 193 4.38 2.07 -1.71
N ALA A 194 3.81 3.22 -1.35
CA ALA A 194 4.18 3.98 -0.16
C ALA A 194 3.86 3.26 1.16
N SER A 195 2.80 2.45 1.18
CA SER A 195 2.37 1.72 2.37
C SER A 195 3.18 0.44 2.66
N GLY A 196 3.79 -0.18 1.64
CA GLY A 196 4.61 -1.38 1.78
C GLY A 196 6.02 -1.14 2.31
N GLY A 197 6.59 0.04 2.06
CA GLY A 197 7.94 0.41 2.52
C GLY A 197 8.07 0.58 4.04
N ALA A 198 6.96 0.83 4.74
CA ALA A 198 6.97 1.03 6.19
C ALA A 198 7.06 -0.29 7.01
N LEU A 199 6.86 -1.45 6.38
CA LEU A 199 6.80 -2.75 7.08
C LEU A 199 8.08 -3.60 6.91
N ALA A 200 9.01 -3.21 6.03
CA ALA A 200 10.26 -3.95 5.78
C ALA A 200 11.45 -3.49 6.65
N ALA A 201 11.25 -2.54 7.58
CA ALA A 201 12.28 -2.07 8.51
C ALA A 201 11.93 -2.45 9.95
N ARG A 202 12.03 -3.75 10.30
CA ARG A 202 12.06 -4.24 11.69
C ARG A 202 12.92 -5.48 11.83
#